data_AF-A0A7K1Y2E6-F1
#
_entry.id   AF-A0A7K1Y2E6-F1
#
_cell.length_a   1.000
_cell.length_b   1.000
_cell.length_c   1.000
_cell.angle_alpha   90.00
_cell.angle_beta   90.00
_cell.angle_gamma   90.00
#
_symmetry.space_group_name_H-M   'P 1'
#
loop_
_entity.id
_entity.type
_entity.pdbx_description
1 polymer ?
#
loop_
_entity_poly.entity_id
_entity_poly.type
_entity_poly.pdbx_seq_one_letter_code
_entity_poly.pdbx_strand_id
1 'polypeptide(L)'
;MKTITLRQPWATLMARGYKKLETRSWATKHRGPLLIHASKQISKADLELCKIYPFNLFVGDPGKLPLGCIVGAVNVTDVHRTEDVVVSINGRERAFGDYSEGRYAWRCINAQEFADPIYTKGALSLWDYSGQLPDLKGDNS
;
A
#
# COMPACT_ATOMS: atom_id res chain seq x y z
N MET A 1 12.17 -11.29 -1.57
CA MET A 1 11.82 -10.10 -0.78
C MET A 1 10.38 -10.22 -0.30
N LYS A 2 10.08 -9.78 0.94
CA LYS A 2 8.72 -9.83 1.47
C LYS A 2 7.81 -8.91 0.66
N THR A 3 6.59 -9.37 0.43
CA THR A 3 5.58 -8.70 -0.38
C THR A 3 4.23 -8.81 0.29
N ILE A 4 3.39 -7.78 0.15
CA ILE A 4 1.99 -7.81 0.55
C ILE A 4 1.09 -7.44 -0.61
N THR A 5 -0.03 -8.18 -0.76
CA THR A 5 -1.07 -7.83 -1.72
C THR A 5 -2.10 -6.90 -1.07
N LEU A 6 -2.29 -5.75 -1.69
CA LEU A 6 -3.26 -4.71 -1.35
C LEU A 6 -4.31 -4.60 -2.44
N ARG A 7 -5.54 -4.26 -2.06
CA ARG A 7 -6.55 -3.86 -3.04
C ARG A 7 -6.24 -2.45 -3.54
N GLN A 8 -6.69 -2.14 -4.75
CA GLN A 8 -6.77 -0.74 -5.15
C GLN A 8 -7.93 -0.04 -4.42
N PRO A 9 -7.83 1.27 -4.14
CA PRO A 9 -6.71 2.18 -4.47
C PRO A 9 -5.50 2.14 -3.52
N TRP A 10 -5.56 1.38 -2.42
CA TRP A 10 -4.54 1.41 -1.37
C TRP A 10 -3.16 0.98 -1.84
N ALA A 11 -3.06 0.06 -2.80
CA ALA A 11 -1.78 -0.32 -3.41
C ALA A 11 -1.05 0.90 -4.01
N THR A 12 -1.74 1.68 -4.85
CA THR A 12 -1.20 2.91 -5.42
C THR A 12 -0.90 3.96 -4.36
N LEU A 13 -1.78 4.15 -3.38
CA LEU A 13 -1.55 5.14 -2.32
C LEU A 13 -0.32 4.83 -1.45
N MET A 14 -0.06 3.54 -1.19
CA MET A 14 1.14 3.11 -0.46
C MET A 14 2.40 3.30 -1.32
N ALA A 15 2.38 2.86 -2.58
CA ALA A 15 3.53 2.97 -3.47
C ALA A 15 3.94 4.43 -3.72
N ARG A 16 2.97 5.35 -3.79
CA ARG A 16 3.20 6.79 -3.92
C ARG A 16 3.51 7.52 -2.60
N GLY A 17 3.48 6.82 -1.46
CA GLY A 17 3.77 7.41 -0.15
C GLY A 17 2.67 8.33 0.41
N TYR A 18 1.47 8.32 -0.18
CA TYR A 18 0.33 9.10 0.32
C TYR A 18 -0.37 8.44 1.52
N LYS A 19 -0.29 7.11 1.61
CA LYS A 19 -0.70 6.30 2.76
C LYS A 19 0.56 5.80 3.46
N LYS A 20 0.65 6.00 4.76
CA LYS A 20 1.82 5.64 5.58
C LYS A 20 1.57 4.48 6.53
N LEU A 21 0.31 4.18 6.84
CA LEU A 21 -0.08 3.13 7.79
C LEU A 21 -0.89 2.05 7.09
N GLU A 22 -0.32 0.88 6.85
CA GLU A 22 -1.09 -0.27 6.34
C GLU A 22 -1.88 -0.92 7.47
N THR A 23 -3.22 -1.00 7.36
CA THR A 23 -4.09 -1.46 8.45
C THR A 23 -4.59 -2.88 8.24
N ARG A 24 -4.37 -3.79 9.20
CA ARG A 24 -4.72 -5.21 9.11
C ARG A 24 -5.35 -5.74 10.40
N SER A 25 -6.09 -6.84 10.29
CA SER A 25 -6.59 -7.59 11.45
C SER A 25 -5.52 -8.41 12.18
N TRP A 26 -4.27 -8.39 11.68
CA TRP A 26 -3.17 -9.17 12.22
C TRP A 26 -1.86 -8.37 12.22
N ALA A 27 -0.99 -8.70 13.17
CA ALA A 27 0.33 -8.10 13.34
C ALA A 27 1.42 -8.87 12.60
N THR A 28 2.48 -8.18 12.18
CA THR A 28 3.68 -8.81 11.63
C THR A 28 4.93 -8.50 12.47
N LYS A 29 5.83 -9.49 12.57
CA LYS A 29 7.18 -9.31 13.11
C LYS A 29 8.15 -8.75 12.05
N HIS A 30 7.76 -8.73 10.78
CA HIS A 30 8.60 -8.22 9.69
C HIS A 30 8.93 -6.75 9.89
N ARG A 31 10.20 -6.40 9.67
CA ARG A 31 10.74 -5.04 9.63
C ARG A 31 11.73 -4.94 8.47
N GLY A 32 11.76 -3.79 7.81
CA GLY A 32 12.55 -3.57 6.61
C GLY A 32 11.73 -3.63 5.31
N PRO A 33 12.38 -3.89 4.16
CA PRO A 33 11.75 -3.76 2.84
C PRO A 33 10.51 -4.64 2.67
N LEU A 34 9.48 -4.06 2.04
CA LEU A 34 8.21 -4.69 1.74
C LEU A 34 7.74 -4.22 0.37
N LEU A 35 7.57 -5.17 -0.56
CA LEU A 35 6.99 -4.90 -1.86
C LEU A 35 5.46 -4.76 -1.76
N ILE A 36 4.93 -3.82 -2.53
CA ILE A 36 3.49 -3.54 -2.62
C ILE A 36 2.95 -4.14 -3.90
N HIS A 37 2.13 -5.17 -3.78
CA HIS A 37 1.44 -5.81 -4.89
C HIS A 37 -0.01 -5.34 -4.97
N ALA A 38 -0.47 -4.91 -6.14
CA ALA A 38 -1.86 -4.58 -6.41
C ALA A 38 -2.64 -5.84 -6.79
N SER A 39 -3.79 -6.06 -6.14
CA SER A 39 -4.67 -7.20 -6.45
C SER A 39 -5.05 -7.27 -7.92
N LYS A 40 -5.37 -8.48 -8.41
CA LYS A 40 -5.75 -8.71 -9.82
C LYS A 40 -7.10 -8.09 -10.19
N GLN A 41 -7.94 -7.80 -9.21
CA GLN A 41 -9.28 -7.26 -9.39
C GLN A 41 -9.45 -6.01 -8.52
N ILE A 42 -10.29 -5.09 -9.00
CA ILE A 42 -10.79 -3.93 -8.28
C ILE A 42 -12.31 -4.03 -8.24
N SER A 43 -12.91 -3.78 -7.08
CA SER A 43 -14.37 -3.82 -6.96
C SER A 43 -14.99 -2.52 -7.49
N LYS A 44 -16.27 -2.54 -7.86
CA LYS A 44 -17.01 -1.33 -8.22
C LYS A 44 -16.97 -0.28 -7.10
N ALA A 45 -17.09 -0.73 -5.84
CA ALA A 45 -17.04 0.17 -4.68
C ALA A 45 -15.68 0.86 -4.56
N ASP A 46 -14.58 0.15 -4.76
CA ASP A 46 -13.25 0.76 -4.72
C ASP A 46 -13.00 1.71 -5.90
N LEU A 47 -13.54 1.39 -7.08
CA LEU A 47 -13.51 2.29 -8.25
C LEU A 47 -14.26 3.59 -7.99
N GLU A 48 -15.46 3.52 -7.41
CA GLU A 48 -16.22 4.72 -7.03
C GLU A 48 -15.52 5.49 -5.91
N LEU A 49 -14.89 4.80 -4.96
CA LEU A 49 -14.09 5.42 -3.90
C LEU A 49 -12.96 6.27 -4.48
N CYS A 50 -12.33 5.85 -5.58
CA CYS A 50 -11.29 6.62 -6.25
C CYS A 50 -11.76 7.99 -6.76
N LYS A 51 -13.07 8.22 -6.92
CA LYS A 51 -13.65 9.48 -7.39
C LYS A 51 -14.00 10.45 -6.26
N ILE A 52 -13.90 10.00 -5.00
CA ILE A 52 -14.33 10.74 -3.82
C ILE A 52 -13.11 11.35 -3.11
N TYR A 53 -13.27 12.54 -2.53
CA TYR A 53 -12.22 13.14 -1.70
C TYR A 53 -11.95 12.30 -0.45
N PRO A 54 -10.68 12.06 -0.05
CA PRO A 54 -9.46 12.58 -0.65
C PRO A 54 -8.85 11.71 -1.76
N PHE A 55 -9.38 10.51 -2.03
CA PHE A 55 -8.78 9.55 -2.95
C PHE A 55 -8.55 10.13 -4.36
N ASN A 56 -9.52 10.87 -4.89
CA ASN A 56 -9.46 11.47 -6.23
C ASN A 56 -8.25 12.39 -6.47
N LEU A 57 -7.67 12.96 -5.41
CA LEU A 57 -6.49 13.83 -5.52
C LEU A 57 -5.17 13.07 -5.63
N PHE A 58 -5.13 11.79 -5.23
CA PHE A 58 -3.87 11.06 -4.99
C PHE A 58 -3.73 9.78 -5.81
N VAL A 59 -4.84 9.17 -6.23
CA VAL A 59 -4.83 7.89 -6.95
C VAL A 59 -4.59 8.05 -8.45
N GLY A 60 -4.90 9.20 -9.03
CA GLY A 60 -4.84 9.43 -10.48
C GLY A 60 -6.09 8.86 -11.20
N ASP A 61 -5.94 8.50 -12.47
CA ASP A 61 -7.04 7.96 -13.28
C ASP A 61 -7.47 6.55 -12.78
N PRO A 62 -8.69 6.40 -12.24
CA PRO A 62 -9.18 5.11 -11.73
C PRO A 62 -9.20 4.01 -12.80
N GLY A 63 -9.38 4.37 -14.08
CA GLY A 63 -9.41 3.44 -15.20
C GLY A 63 -8.02 2.90 -15.59
N LYS A 64 -6.94 3.48 -15.05
CA LYS A 64 -5.55 3.11 -15.35
C LYS A 64 -4.80 2.59 -14.14
N LEU A 65 -5.49 2.30 -13.03
CA LEU A 65 -4.83 1.76 -11.85
C LEU A 65 -4.21 0.39 -12.16
N PRO A 66 -2.94 0.15 -11.77
CA PRO A 66 -2.28 -1.12 -12.02
C PRO A 66 -2.94 -2.25 -11.22
N LEU A 67 -3.05 -3.43 -11.83
CA LEU A 67 -3.64 -4.63 -11.24
C LEU A 67 -2.74 -5.84 -11.48
N GLY A 68 -2.73 -6.77 -10.53
CA GLY A 68 -2.02 -8.05 -10.66
C GLY A 68 -0.49 -7.91 -10.78
N CYS A 69 0.10 -6.89 -10.17
CA CYS A 69 1.51 -6.57 -10.28
C CYS A 69 2.07 -5.92 -9.02
N ILE A 70 3.39 -5.99 -8.85
CA ILE A 70 4.12 -5.20 -7.86
C ILE A 70 4.30 -3.80 -8.43
N VAL A 71 3.87 -2.80 -7.66
CA VAL A 71 3.80 -1.40 -8.09
C VAL A 71 4.80 -0.50 -7.37
N GLY A 72 5.46 -1.03 -6.35
CA GLY A 72 6.43 -0.29 -5.58
C GLY A 72 6.94 -1.03 -4.35
N ALA A 73 7.69 -0.31 -3.54
CA ALA A 73 8.25 -0.78 -2.28
C ALA A 73 8.09 0.26 -1.18
N VAL A 74 8.10 -0.21 0.06
CA VAL A 74 8.16 0.60 1.29
C VAL A 74 9.05 -0.12 2.31
N ASN A 75 9.40 0.55 3.40
CA ASN A 75 10.06 -0.06 4.56
C ASN A 75 9.12 -0.08 5.77
N VAL A 76 8.84 -1.27 6.30
CA VAL A 76 8.09 -1.44 7.56
C VAL A 76 9.02 -1.15 8.73
N THR A 77 8.66 -0.17 9.55
CA THR A 77 9.46 0.29 10.69
C THR A 77 8.85 -0.12 12.02
N ASP A 78 7.53 0.01 12.14
CA ASP A 78 6.80 -0.27 13.37
C ASP A 78 5.44 -0.90 13.09
N VAL A 79 4.87 -1.54 14.11
CA VAL A 79 3.52 -2.08 14.09
C VAL A 79 2.88 -1.69 15.41
N HIS A 80 1.80 -0.92 15.35
CA HIS A 80 1.06 -0.43 16.50
C HIS A 80 -0.37 -0.96 16.48
N ARG A 81 -1.06 -0.92 17.63
CA ARG A 81 -2.50 -1.08 17.65
C ARG A 81 -3.17 0.13 17.00
N THR A 82 -4.34 -0.07 16.38
CA THR A 82 -5.07 1.04 15.75
C THR A 82 -5.55 2.06 16.79
N GLU A 83 -5.98 1.61 17.96
CA GLU A 83 -6.37 2.45 19.09
C GLU A 83 -5.26 3.40 19.58
N ASP A 84 -3.99 3.01 19.44
CA ASP A 84 -2.85 3.86 19.85
C ASP A 84 -2.57 4.98 18.84
N VAL A 85 -2.77 4.71 17.54
CA VAL A 85 -2.40 5.65 16.47
C VAL A 85 -3.56 6.54 16.04
N VAL A 86 -4.80 6.08 16.21
CA VAL A 86 -6.02 6.72 15.68
C VAL A 86 -6.22 8.14 16.18
N VAL A 87 -5.71 8.44 17.38
CA VAL A 87 -5.74 9.77 18.03
C VAL A 87 -4.78 10.77 17.39
N SER A 88 -3.74 10.30 16.70
CA SER A 88 -2.67 11.12 16.14
C SER A 88 -2.76 11.33 14.63
N ILE A 89 -3.67 10.62 13.96
CA ILE A 89 -3.86 10.68 12.52
C ILE A 89 -5.06 11.55 12.16
N ASN A 90 -4.95 12.30 11.07
CA ASN A 90 -6.01 13.16 10.57
C ASN A 90 -6.04 13.15 9.03
N GLY A 91 -7.07 13.81 8.48
CA GLY A 91 -7.23 14.03 7.06
C GLY A 91 -7.13 12.75 6.23
N ARG A 92 -6.25 12.76 5.23
CA ARG A 92 -6.12 11.66 4.27
C ARG A 92 -5.67 10.35 4.90
N GLU A 93 -4.77 10.37 5.88
CA GLU A 93 -4.25 9.13 6.48
C GLU A 93 -5.38 8.38 7.20
N ARG A 94 -6.28 9.13 7.85
CA ARG A 94 -7.48 8.57 8.48
C ARG A 94 -8.45 7.99 7.45
N ALA A 95 -8.64 8.66 6.31
CA ALA A 95 -9.50 8.18 5.23
C ALA A 95 -8.95 6.94 4.51
N PHE A 96 -7.63 6.76 4.49
CA PHE A 96 -6.97 5.70 3.74
C PHE A 96 -6.88 4.36 4.48
N GLY A 97 -7.41 4.21 5.69
CA GLY A 97 -7.29 2.97 6.46
C GLY A 97 -8.52 2.65 7.29
N ASP A 98 -8.59 1.40 7.74
CA ASP A 98 -9.56 0.97 8.74
C ASP A 98 -8.86 0.93 10.10
N TYR A 99 -9.15 1.96 10.90
CA TYR A 99 -8.61 2.16 12.26
C TYR A 99 -9.62 1.77 13.34
N SER A 100 -10.60 0.93 13.02
CA SER A 100 -11.42 0.30 14.06
C SER A 100 -10.55 -0.45 15.07
N GLU A 101 -11.04 -0.53 16.31
CA GLU A 101 -10.32 -1.10 17.44
C GLU A 101 -10.00 -2.58 17.23
N GLY A 102 -8.87 -3.05 17.79
CA GLY A 102 -8.45 -4.45 17.69
C GLY A 102 -7.70 -4.80 16.40
N ARG A 103 -7.39 -3.81 15.57
CA ARG A 103 -6.57 -3.94 14.36
C ARG A 103 -5.13 -3.49 14.63
N TYR A 104 -4.29 -3.62 13.62
CA TYR A 104 -2.90 -3.19 13.63
C TYR A 104 -2.62 -2.22 12.49
N ALA A 105 -1.84 -1.19 12.78
CA ALA A 105 -1.34 -0.22 11.81
C ALA A 105 0.17 -0.41 11.64
N TRP A 106 0.59 -0.80 10.44
CA TRP A 106 1.99 -1.03 10.10
C TRP A 106 2.56 0.26 9.52
N ARG A 107 3.54 0.85 10.20
CA ARG A 107 4.20 2.08 9.76
C ARG A 107 5.17 1.79 8.63
N CYS A 108 4.90 2.40 7.50
CA CYS A 108 5.67 2.27 6.28
C CYS A 108 6.30 3.61 5.91
N ILE A 109 7.59 3.61 5.60
CA ILE A 109 8.37 4.77 5.17
C ILE A 109 9.10 4.48 3.86
N ASN A 110 9.76 5.49 3.29
CA ASN A 110 10.59 5.37 2.08
C ASN A 110 9.83 4.70 0.92
N ALA A 111 8.62 5.21 0.67
CA ALA A 111 7.81 4.72 -0.43
C ALA A 111 8.48 5.00 -1.76
N GLN A 112 8.49 3.99 -2.62
CA GLN A 112 9.06 4.04 -3.94
C GLN A 112 8.09 3.42 -4.94
N GLU A 113 7.52 4.26 -5.80
CA GLU A 113 6.72 3.82 -6.93
C GLU A 113 7.66 3.32 -8.04
N PHE A 114 7.35 2.15 -8.61
CA PHE A 114 8.14 1.61 -9.71
C PHE A 114 7.72 2.23 -11.04
N ALA A 115 8.71 2.49 -11.90
CA ALA A 115 8.49 2.98 -13.26
C ALA A 115 7.64 1.99 -14.06
N ASP A 116 8.06 0.72 -14.01
CA ASP A 116 7.47 -0.40 -14.69
C ASP A 116 6.95 -1.40 -13.64
N PRO A 117 5.65 -1.72 -13.65
CA PRO A 117 5.09 -2.67 -12.71
C PRO A 117 5.58 -4.09 -13.02
N ILE A 118 5.84 -4.87 -11.98
CA ILE A 118 6.28 -6.26 -12.10
C ILE A 118 5.06 -7.17 -12.05
N TYR A 119 4.63 -7.70 -13.20
CA TYR A 119 3.48 -8.59 -13.27
C TYR A 119 3.78 -9.95 -12.64
N THR A 120 2.98 -10.32 -11.63
CA THR A 120 3.10 -11.60 -10.94
C THR A 120 1.84 -11.93 -10.16
N LYS A 121 1.64 -13.21 -9.87
CA LYS A 121 0.52 -13.68 -9.05
C LYS A 121 0.74 -13.23 -7.60
N GLY A 122 -0.24 -12.52 -7.05
CA GLY A 122 -0.28 -12.20 -5.62
C GLY A 122 -0.65 -13.40 -4.76
N ALA A 123 -0.43 -13.30 -3.46
CA ALA A 123 -0.80 -14.32 -2.48
C ALA A 123 -1.41 -13.69 -1.22
N LEU A 124 -2.06 -14.53 -0.42
CA LEU A 124 -2.58 -14.14 0.89
C LEU A 124 -1.43 -13.95 1.89
N SER A 125 -1.69 -13.13 2.91
CA SER A 125 -0.70 -12.79 3.95
C SER A 125 0.58 -12.19 3.36
N LEU A 126 1.66 -12.16 4.15
CA LEU A 126 2.99 -11.84 3.62
C LEU A 126 3.52 -13.04 2.83
N TRP A 127 4.09 -12.76 1.67
CA TRP A 127 4.67 -13.77 0.80
C TRP A 127 6.04 -13.32 0.28
N ASP A 128 6.82 -14.25 -0.27
CA ASP A 128 8.16 -13.98 -0.79
C ASP A 128 8.14 -13.90 -2.32
N TYR A 129 8.56 -12.75 -2.86
CA TYR A 129 8.87 -12.58 -4.27
C TYR A 129 10.35 -12.89 -4.54
N SER A 130 10.64 -13.76 -5.50
CA SER A 130 12.01 -14.21 -5.84
C SER A 130 12.52 -13.73 -7.21
N GLY A 131 11.73 -12.98 -7.95
CA GLY A 131 12.15 -12.45 -9.26
C GLY A 131 13.03 -11.20 -9.15
N GLN A 132 13.46 -10.69 -10.30
CA GLN A 132 14.28 -9.48 -10.39
C GLN A 132 13.45 -8.23 -10.08
N LEU A 133 14.06 -7.31 -9.33
CA LEU A 133 13.49 -5.98 -9.10
C LEU A 133 13.97 -5.03 -10.19
N PRO A 134 13.13 -4.09 -10.64
CA PRO A 134 13.54 -3.04 -11.56
C PRO A 134 14.60 -2.17 -10.89
N ASP A 135 15.45 -1.57 -11.71
CA ASP A 135 16.35 -0.55 -11.24
C ASP A 135 15.55 0.58 -10.59
N LEU A 136 15.99 1.01 -9.41
CA LEU A 136 15.42 2.15 -8.74
C LEU A 136 15.59 3.35 -9.68
N LYS A 137 14.51 4.07 -10.00
CA LYS A 137 14.66 5.39 -10.62
C LYS A 137 15.59 6.19 -9.72
N GLY A 138 16.80 6.46 -10.20
CA GLY A 138 17.69 7.41 -9.56
C GLY A 138 16.93 8.72 -9.39
N ASP A 139 17.08 9.34 -8.22
CA ASP A 139 16.61 10.70 -7.99
C ASP A 139 17.27 11.61 -9.04
N ASN A 140 16.60 11.81 -10.17
CA ASN A 140 17.01 12.79 -11.15
C ASN A 140 16.57 14.15 -10.61
N SER A 141 17.57 14.85 -10.05
CA SER A 141 17.75 16.32 -9.95
C SER A 141 16.70 17.13 -9.21
#